data_AF-A0AAV2HD12-F1
#
_entry.id   AF-A0AAV2HD12-F1
#
_cell.length_a   1.000
_cell.length_b   1.000
_cell.length_c   1.000
_cell.angle_alpha   90.00
_cell.angle_beta   90.00
_cell.angle_gamma   90.00
#
_symmetry.space_group_name_H-M   'P 1'
#
loop_
_entity.id
_entity.type
_entity.pdbx_description
1 polymer ?
#
loop_
_entity_poly.entity_id
_entity_poly.type
_entity_poly.pdbx_seq_one_letter_code
_entity_poly.pdbx_strand_id
1 'polypeptide(L)'
;MELFQTDLHYIILDGDFSLWCNRSNGKLEPRIGYDVEGSEWGPVCVGHVYGIIGKLKLHPDSEWRLLLIKQQSLVCQLADQYNIYRINKIAVLPLTTGESAADLDLEVCRKHSSKKPETDASHLQRTWHTLRTAAESVKSKKKETKDKEKFEKRILEELMKMYNGSNYFYYSHDFDVTTSLQRQYSQSYDRSLPLWKRADERFFWNKHMLLELMETNDPLADHWMVPVIQGFVQMEKCIMDFDEDKKLDMSSSVDFSSRRLEPLGYNISIISRRSRHRAGTRSRKRGINANGACANYVETEQIIEFTPHLVSFVQVRGSIPVFWSQSGFKYRPPPQLDKG
;
A
#
# COMPACT_ATOMS: atom_id res chain seq x y z
N MET A 1 -2.38 -15.47 -4.42
CA MET A 1 -3.82 -15.37 -4.19
C MET A 1 -4.61 -15.45 -5.49
N GLU A 2 -5.68 -16.24 -5.50
CA GLU A 2 -6.65 -16.38 -6.60
C GLU A 2 -7.93 -15.61 -6.24
N LEU A 3 -8.48 -14.82 -7.18
CA LEU A 3 -9.72 -14.06 -7.00
C LEU A 3 -10.86 -14.78 -7.73
N PHE A 4 -11.91 -15.11 -6.99
CA PHE A 4 -13.16 -15.66 -7.52
C PHE A 4 -14.32 -14.69 -7.31
N GLN A 5 -15.35 -14.81 -8.14
CA GLN A 5 -16.60 -14.08 -8.05
C GLN A 5 -17.78 -15.06 -8.03
N THR A 6 -18.69 -14.88 -7.08
CA THR A 6 -20.06 -15.42 -7.08
C THR A 6 -21.07 -14.27 -7.15
N ASP A 7 -22.35 -14.55 -7.27
CA ASP A 7 -23.41 -13.52 -7.24
C ASP A 7 -23.35 -12.66 -5.97
N LEU A 8 -23.02 -13.27 -4.82
CA LEU A 8 -23.06 -12.63 -3.50
C LEU A 8 -21.68 -12.23 -2.95
N HIS A 9 -20.58 -12.82 -3.42
CA HIS A 9 -19.25 -12.61 -2.83
C HIS A 9 -18.14 -12.47 -3.87
N TYR A 10 -17.15 -11.63 -3.56
CA TYR A 10 -15.78 -11.85 -4.04
C TYR A 10 -15.05 -12.72 -3.02
N ILE A 11 -14.31 -13.73 -3.48
CA ILE A 11 -13.57 -14.65 -2.62
C ILE A 11 -12.10 -14.58 -3.03
N ILE A 12 -11.23 -14.24 -2.09
CA ILE A 12 -9.78 -14.25 -2.31
C ILE A 12 -9.23 -15.49 -1.60
N LEU A 13 -8.62 -16.40 -2.36
CA LEU A 13 -8.06 -17.66 -1.86
C LEU A 13 -6.53 -17.58 -1.86
N ASP A 14 -5.89 -17.99 -0.77
CA ASP A 14 -4.43 -18.02 -0.64
C ASP A 14 -4.00 -19.20 0.25
N GLY A 15 -3.78 -20.35 -0.38
CA GLY A 15 -3.51 -21.61 0.33
C GLY A 15 -4.66 -21.96 1.27
N ASP A 16 -4.34 -22.23 2.54
CA ASP A 16 -5.28 -22.62 3.59
C ASP A 16 -6.15 -21.45 4.12
N PHE A 17 -6.07 -20.26 3.52
CA PHE A 17 -6.85 -19.08 3.90
C PHE A 17 -7.78 -18.64 2.77
N SER A 18 -9.02 -18.27 3.09
CA SER A 18 -9.90 -17.53 2.19
C SER A 18 -10.48 -16.28 2.86
N LEU A 19 -10.68 -15.20 2.09
CA LEU A 19 -11.42 -14.02 2.52
C LEU A 19 -12.65 -13.80 1.64
N TRP A 20 -13.81 -13.80 2.28
CA TRP A 20 -15.11 -13.65 1.64
C TRP A 20 -15.57 -12.20 1.82
N CYS A 21 -15.66 -11.44 0.73
CA CYS A 21 -16.15 -10.08 0.70
C CYS A 21 -17.56 -10.04 0.11
N ASN A 22 -18.56 -9.77 0.94
CA ASN A 22 -19.95 -9.75 0.50
C ASN A 22 -20.26 -8.52 -0.38
N ARG A 23 -20.78 -8.77 -1.58
CA ARG A 23 -21.05 -7.78 -2.64
C ARG A 23 -22.25 -6.87 -2.37
N SER A 24 -23.06 -7.15 -1.34
CA SER A 24 -24.25 -6.34 -1.01
C SER A 24 -24.03 -5.37 0.16
N ASN A 25 -23.32 -5.80 1.20
CA ASN A 25 -23.08 -5.02 2.42
C ASN A 25 -21.59 -4.67 2.65
N GLY A 26 -20.68 -5.25 1.85
CA GLY A 26 -19.24 -5.05 1.93
C GLY A 26 -18.57 -5.71 3.13
N LYS A 27 -19.24 -6.61 3.86
CA LYS A 27 -18.67 -7.33 5.00
C LYS A 27 -17.54 -8.27 4.55
N LEU A 28 -16.42 -8.23 5.27
CA LEU A 28 -15.30 -9.14 5.12
C LEU A 28 -15.41 -10.27 6.16
N GLU A 29 -15.30 -11.51 5.70
CA GLU A 29 -15.34 -12.71 6.54
C GLU A 29 -14.13 -13.60 6.21
N PRO A 30 -13.13 -13.69 7.10
CA PRO A 30 -12.03 -14.64 6.95
C PRO A 30 -12.54 -16.06 7.22
N ARG A 31 -12.06 -17.02 6.45
CA ARG A 31 -12.41 -18.44 6.56
C ARG A 31 -11.20 -19.30 6.20
N ILE A 32 -11.27 -20.58 6.52
CA ILE A 32 -10.30 -21.56 6.02
C ILE A 32 -10.46 -21.67 4.50
N GLY A 33 -9.36 -21.84 3.78
CA GLY A 33 -9.29 -22.12 2.35
C GLY A 33 -9.62 -23.58 2.05
N TYR A 34 -10.87 -23.99 2.25
CA TYR A 34 -11.38 -25.24 1.69
C TYR A 34 -11.74 -25.06 0.21
N ASP A 35 -11.82 -26.17 -0.53
CA ASP A 35 -11.95 -26.20 -1.99
C ASP A 35 -13.15 -25.37 -2.51
N VAL A 36 -12.83 -24.16 -2.98
CA VAL A 36 -13.81 -23.19 -3.49
C VAL A 36 -14.44 -23.71 -4.79
N GLU A 37 -13.70 -24.51 -5.56
CA GLU A 37 -14.12 -25.06 -6.86
C GLU A 37 -15.21 -26.13 -6.69
N GLY A 38 -15.16 -26.91 -5.61
CA GLY A 38 -16.17 -27.91 -5.25
C GLY A 38 -17.45 -27.34 -4.61
N SER A 39 -17.56 -26.01 -4.46
CA SER A 39 -18.68 -25.39 -3.74
C SER A 39 -19.91 -25.17 -4.64
N GLU A 40 -21.11 -25.38 -4.10
CA GLU A 40 -22.40 -25.30 -4.81
C GLU A 40 -22.71 -23.91 -5.44
N TRP A 41 -21.89 -22.90 -5.14
CA TRP A 41 -22.10 -21.49 -5.50
C TRP A 41 -21.58 -21.10 -6.89
N GLY A 42 -21.00 -22.04 -7.64
CA GLY A 42 -20.50 -21.82 -9.02
C GLY A 42 -19.50 -20.65 -9.18
N PRO A 43 -18.44 -20.56 -8.35
CA PRO A 43 -17.52 -19.41 -8.39
C PRO A 43 -16.74 -19.31 -9.71
N VAL A 44 -16.78 -18.14 -10.33
CA VAL A 44 -16.03 -17.82 -11.54
C VAL A 44 -14.66 -17.26 -11.16
N CYS A 45 -13.57 -17.91 -11.59
CA CYS A 45 -12.23 -17.37 -11.41
C CYS A 45 -12.03 -16.10 -12.26
N VAL A 46 -11.67 -14.99 -11.62
CA VAL A 46 -11.44 -13.68 -12.24
C VAL A 46 -9.96 -13.49 -12.61
N GLY A 47 -9.04 -14.08 -11.84
CA GLY A 47 -7.60 -14.02 -12.07
C GLY A 47 -6.80 -13.95 -10.76
N HIS A 48 -5.53 -13.59 -10.85
CA HIS A 48 -4.66 -13.44 -9.67
C HIS A 48 -4.68 -12.03 -9.09
N VAL A 49 -4.47 -11.97 -7.77
CA VAL A 49 -4.14 -10.75 -7.02
C VAL A 49 -3.00 -11.04 -6.04
N TYR A 50 -2.27 -9.98 -5.66
CA TYR A 50 -1.06 -10.08 -4.86
C TYR A 50 -1.25 -9.72 -3.38
N GLY A 51 -2.39 -9.11 -3.04
CA GLY A 51 -2.67 -8.70 -1.67
C GLY A 51 -3.91 -7.82 -1.57
N ILE A 52 -4.31 -7.53 -0.34
CA ILE A 52 -5.50 -6.73 -0.01
C ILE A 52 -5.04 -5.42 0.60
N ILE A 53 -5.51 -4.30 0.05
CA ILE A 53 -5.28 -2.98 0.65
C ILE A 53 -6.35 -2.73 1.72
N GLY A 54 -7.59 -3.12 1.43
CA GLY A 54 -8.74 -3.07 2.33
C GLY A 54 -10.00 -2.63 1.59
N LYS A 55 -11.03 -2.20 2.33
CA LYS A 55 -12.27 -1.65 1.75
C LYS A 55 -12.44 -0.17 2.06
N LEU A 56 -13.16 0.55 1.20
CA LEU A 56 -13.43 1.98 1.34
C LEU A 56 -14.88 2.31 0.97
N LYS A 57 -15.48 3.25 1.71
CA LYS A 57 -16.77 3.88 1.41
C LYS A 57 -16.52 5.38 1.19
N LEU A 58 -16.92 5.93 0.05
CA LEU A 58 -16.60 7.33 -0.30
C LEU A 58 -17.58 8.36 0.29
N HIS A 59 -18.84 7.96 0.43
CA HIS A 59 -19.91 8.67 1.12
C HIS A 59 -20.67 7.67 2.01
N PRO A 60 -21.34 8.09 3.09
CA PRO A 60 -22.23 7.22 3.88
C PRO A 60 -23.28 6.49 3.03
N ASP A 61 -23.74 7.11 1.93
CA ASP A 61 -24.70 6.54 0.97
C ASP A 61 -24.04 6.00 -0.32
N SER A 62 -22.71 5.98 -0.43
CA SER A 62 -22.04 5.24 -1.50
C SER A 62 -22.12 3.74 -1.20
N GLU A 63 -21.90 2.93 -2.21
CA GLU A 63 -21.55 1.52 -2.00
C GLU A 63 -20.12 1.39 -1.46
N TRP A 64 -19.80 0.21 -0.94
CA TRP A 64 -18.42 -0.14 -0.65
C TRP A 64 -17.63 -0.41 -1.93
N ARG A 65 -16.31 -0.22 -1.84
CA ARG A 65 -15.33 -0.59 -2.85
C ARG A 65 -14.22 -1.41 -2.19
N LEU A 66 -13.85 -2.54 -2.79
CA LEU A 66 -12.75 -3.40 -2.32
C LEU A 66 -11.48 -3.09 -3.13
N LEU A 67 -10.36 -2.83 -2.47
CA LEU A 67 -9.09 -2.45 -3.09
C LEU A 67 -8.09 -3.61 -2.98
N LEU A 68 -7.66 -4.11 -4.14
CA LEU A 68 -6.74 -5.25 -4.27
C LEU A 68 -5.46 -4.83 -5.02
N ILE A 69 -4.35 -5.48 -4.71
CA ILE A 69 -3.07 -5.28 -5.39
C ILE A 69 -3.09 -6.10 -6.68
N LYS A 70 -3.22 -5.39 -7.83
CA LYS A 70 -3.28 -6.00 -9.17
C LYS A 70 -1.90 -6.33 -9.72
N GLN A 71 -0.91 -5.47 -9.50
CA GLN A 71 0.48 -5.69 -9.93
C GLN A 71 1.47 -5.16 -8.89
N GLN A 72 2.56 -5.90 -8.71
CA GLN A 72 3.67 -5.54 -7.83
C GLN A 72 5.03 -5.77 -8.50
N SER A 73 6.10 -5.23 -7.90
CA SER A 73 7.49 -5.60 -8.19
C SER A 73 8.22 -5.87 -6.89
N LEU A 74 9.04 -6.92 -6.85
CA LEU A 74 10.06 -7.05 -5.82
C LEU A 74 11.04 -5.88 -5.95
N VAL A 75 11.34 -5.21 -4.83
CA VAL A 75 12.26 -4.07 -4.78
C VAL A 75 13.60 -4.49 -4.20
N CYS A 76 13.55 -5.27 -3.12
CA CYS A 76 14.73 -5.79 -2.44
C CYS A 76 14.37 -7.01 -1.59
N GLN A 77 15.40 -7.79 -1.25
CA GLN A 77 15.33 -8.87 -0.28
C GLN A 77 16.26 -8.51 0.89
N LEU A 78 15.68 -8.00 1.98
CA LEU A 78 16.43 -7.54 3.15
C LEU A 78 16.94 -8.76 3.96
N ALA A 79 18.20 -8.70 4.41
CA ALA A 79 18.89 -9.76 5.14
C ALA A 79 18.86 -11.16 4.46
N ASP A 80 18.85 -11.19 3.12
CA ASP A 80 18.69 -12.41 2.29
C ASP A 80 17.41 -13.24 2.62
N GLN A 81 16.44 -12.66 3.33
CA GLN A 81 15.26 -13.36 3.85
C GLN A 81 13.96 -12.66 3.48
N TYR A 82 13.88 -11.36 3.71
CA TYR A 82 12.63 -10.62 3.76
C TYR A 82 12.31 -9.88 2.45
N ASN A 83 11.22 -10.23 1.80
CA ASN A 83 10.86 -9.63 0.52
C ASN A 83 10.05 -8.35 0.70
N ILE A 84 10.54 -7.23 0.16
CA ILE A 84 9.81 -5.96 0.14
C ILE A 84 9.36 -5.65 -1.30
N TYR A 85 8.05 -5.44 -1.45
CA TYR A 85 7.39 -5.24 -2.73
C TYR A 85 6.87 -3.80 -2.87
N ARG A 86 6.95 -3.26 -4.09
CA ARG A 86 6.27 -2.03 -4.50
C ARG A 86 4.94 -2.37 -5.16
N ILE A 87 3.88 -1.68 -4.77
CA ILE A 87 2.58 -1.72 -5.45
C ILE A 87 2.70 -0.90 -6.74
N ASN A 88 2.60 -1.55 -7.89
CA ASN A 88 2.64 -0.89 -9.21
C ASN A 88 1.24 -0.54 -9.73
N LYS A 89 0.25 -1.41 -9.51
CA LYS A 89 -1.15 -1.14 -9.87
C LYS A 89 -2.10 -1.80 -8.89
N ILE A 90 -3.27 -1.18 -8.74
CA ILE A 90 -4.40 -1.73 -7.96
C ILE A 90 -5.60 -2.04 -8.85
N ALA A 91 -6.48 -2.91 -8.35
CA ALA A 91 -7.84 -3.10 -8.81
C ALA A 91 -8.81 -2.54 -7.75
N VAL A 92 -9.89 -1.91 -8.21
CA VAL A 92 -10.95 -1.38 -7.33
C VAL A 92 -12.26 -2.01 -7.74
N LEU A 93 -12.79 -2.90 -6.90
CA LEU A 93 -14.00 -3.66 -7.18
C LEU A 93 -15.24 -2.90 -6.68
N PRO A 94 -16.27 -2.68 -7.51
CA PRO A 94 -17.57 -2.28 -7.01
C PRO A 94 -18.20 -3.44 -6.24
N LEU A 95 -18.66 -3.17 -5.02
CA LEU A 95 -19.47 -4.11 -4.25
C LEU A 95 -20.93 -3.83 -4.60
N THR A 96 -21.28 -4.30 -5.80
CA THR A 96 -22.58 -4.28 -6.45
C THR A 96 -22.97 -5.71 -6.82
N THR A 97 -24.24 -6.08 -6.67
CA THR A 97 -24.77 -7.34 -7.20
C THR A 97 -25.23 -7.14 -8.64
N GLY A 98 -24.70 -7.91 -9.60
CA GLY A 98 -25.10 -7.90 -11.01
C GLY A 98 -24.04 -7.40 -12.00
N GLU A 99 -22.99 -6.71 -11.54
CA GLU A 99 -21.84 -6.34 -12.39
C GLU A 99 -20.80 -7.48 -12.44
N SER A 100 -20.16 -7.70 -13.59
CA SER A 100 -19.10 -8.71 -13.74
C SER A 100 -17.72 -8.09 -13.53
N ALA A 101 -16.83 -8.80 -12.82
CA ALA A 101 -15.44 -8.40 -12.63
C ALA A 101 -14.53 -8.78 -13.82
N ALA A 102 -15.09 -9.31 -14.92
CA ALA A 102 -14.32 -9.77 -16.08
C ALA A 102 -13.41 -8.70 -16.73
N ASP A 103 -13.78 -7.41 -16.62
CA ASP A 103 -13.07 -6.28 -17.25
C ASP A 103 -11.87 -5.75 -16.43
N LEU A 104 -11.49 -6.41 -15.33
CA LEU A 104 -10.37 -5.97 -14.48
C LEU A 104 -8.98 -6.19 -15.08
N ASP A 105 -8.87 -6.98 -16.16
CA ASP A 105 -7.59 -7.28 -16.83
C ASP A 105 -6.56 -7.87 -15.83
N LEU A 106 -7.01 -8.80 -14.97
CA LEU A 106 -6.13 -9.51 -14.04
C LEU A 106 -5.28 -10.58 -14.75
N GLU A 107 -4.17 -10.96 -14.13
CA GLU A 107 -3.33 -12.05 -14.64
C GLU A 107 -4.08 -13.38 -14.57
N VAL A 108 -4.21 -14.04 -15.73
CA VAL A 108 -5.06 -15.23 -15.90
C VAL A 108 -4.64 -16.35 -14.93
N CYS A 109 -5.62 -16.98 -14.28
CA CYS A 109 -5.33 -18.19 -13.50
C CYS A 109 -5.01 -19.37 -14.42
N ARG A 110 -3.80 -19.92 -14.30
CA ARG A 110 -3.37 -21.06 -15.12
C ARG A 110 -4.13 -22.35 -14.78
N LYS A 111 -4.65 -22.49 -13.55
CA LYS A 111 -5.45 -23.66 -13.12
C LYS A 111 -6.84 -23.65 -13.76
N HIS A 112 -7.48 -22.47 -13.83
CA HIS A 112 -8.89 -22.31 -14.24
C HIS A 112 -9.06 -21.75 -15.65
N SER A 113 -8.01 -21.70 -16.47
CA SER A 113 -8.04 -21.17 -17.84
C SER A 113 -8.68 -22.14 -18.84
N SER A 114 -9.94 -22.51 -18.61
CA SER A 114 -10.78 -23.19 -19.59
C SER A 114 -11.28 -22.18 -20.64
N LYS A 115 -10.82 -22.33 -21.89
CA LYS A 115 -11.24 -21.61 -23.13
C LYS A 115 -12.16 -20.40 -22.92
N LYS A 116 -11.59 -19.18 -22.97
CA LYS A 116 -12.39 -18.00 -23.36
C LYS A 116 -13.01 -18.28 -24.75
N PRO A 117 -14.32 -18.07 -24.95
CA PRO A 117 -14.85 -17.85 -26.29
C PRO A 117 -14.14 -16.64 -26.91
N GLU A 118 -13.80 -16.70 -28.19
CA GLU A 118 -13.38 -15.51 -28.92
C GLU A 118 -14.57 -14.54 -28.97
N THR A 119 -14.40 -13.35 -28.39
CA THR A 119 -15.37 -12.25 -28.51
C THR A 119 -14.64 -11.04 -29.07
N ASP A 120 -15.09 -10.61 -30.25
CA ASP A 120 -14.41 -9.62 -31.09
C ASP A 120 -14.05 -8.32 -30.38
N ALA A 121 -12.87 -7.80 -30.73
CA ALA A 121 -12.41 -6.46 -30.37
C ALA A 121 -13.18 -5.36 -31.13
N SER A 122 -14.49 -5.24 -30.85
CA SER A 122 -15.36 -4.18 -31.41
C SER A 122 -16.36 -3.58 -30.39
N HIS A 123 -16.46 -4.14 -29.18
CA HIS A 123 -17.48 -3.72 -28.20
C HIS A 123 -17.12 -2.48 -27.35
N LEU A 124 -15.98 -1.83 -27.61
CA LEU A 124 -15.35 -0.82 -26.75
C LEU A 124 -15.93 0.61 -26.85
N GLN A 125 -17.07 0.80 -27.53
CA GLN A 125 -17.72 2.12 -27.67
C GLN A 125 -19.25 2.13 -27.46
N ARG A 126 -19.89 1.01 -27.07
CA ARG A 126 -21.35 0.88 -27.17
C ARG A 126 -22.15 0.90 -25.86
N THR A 127 -21.51 1.10 -24.71
CA THR A 127 -22.15 1.09 -23.37
C THR A 127 -22.42 2.48 -22.79
N TRP A 128 -22.44 3.55 -23.59
CA TRP A 128 -22.62 4.94 -23.13
C TRP A 128 -23.79 5.73 -23.74
N HIS A 129 -24.65 5.10 -24.54
CA HIS A 129 -25.79 5.77 -25.18
C HIS A 129 -27.09 4.96 -25.14
N THR A 130 -27.70 4.87 -23.97
CA THR A 130 -29.15 4.68 -23.84
C THR A 130 -29.62 5.31 -22.53
N LEU A 131 -30.41 6.40 -22.60
CA LEU A 131 -31.43 6.86 -21.63
C LEU A 131 -31.84 8.34 -21.87
N ARG A 132 -32.98 8.52 -22.55
CA ARG A 132 -33.77 9.78 -22.69
C ARG A 132 -35.18 9.34 -23.14
N THR A 133 -36.33 9.92 -22.79
CA THR A 133 -36.79 11.03 -21.90
C THR A 133 -38.04 10.45 -21.16
N ALA A 134 -38.68 10.99 -20.11
CA ALA A 134 -38.74 12.32 -19.50
C ALA A 134 -38.89 12.15 -17.95
N ALA A 135 -39.53 12.99 -17.11
CA ALA A 135 -40.19 14.29 -17.26
C ALA A 135 -39.87 15.24 -16.08
N GLU A 136 -40.69 16.29 -15.90
CA GLU A 136 -40.39 17.50 -15.15
C GLU A 136 -41.06 17.60 -13.75
N SER A 137 -40.50 16.91 -12.76
CA SER A 137 -40.54 17.37 -11.36
C SER A 137 -39.22 17.11 -10.60
N VAL A 138 -38.26 16.43 -11.24
CA VAL A 138 -37.07 15.84 -10.58
C VAL A 138 -35.78 16.60 -10.92
N LYS A 139 -35.79 17.94 -10.85
CA LYS A 139 -34.60 18.76 -11.19
C LYS A 139 -33.58 18.93 -10.04
N SER A 140 -33.99 18.85 -8.78
CA SER A 140 -33.07 18.90 -7.61
C SER A 140 -32.40 17.54 -7.36
N LYS A 141 -33.15 16.49 -7.01
CA LYS A 141 -32.58 15.15 -6.73
C LYS A 141 -31.70 14.60 -7.85
N LYS A 142 -32.10 14.74 -9.13
CA LYS A 142 -31.31 14.26 -10.28
C LYS A 142 -30.00 15.03 -10.49
N LYS A 143 -29.91 16.27 -10.00
CA LYS A 143 -28.66 17.04 -9.97
C LYS A 143 -27.76 16.57 -8.83
N GLU A 144 -28.31 16.37 -7.64
CA GLU A 144 -27.58 15.85 -6.47
C GLU A 144 -26.98 14.47 -6.73
N THR A 145 -27.73 13.53 -7.31
CA THR A 145 -27.21 12.21 -7.71
C THR A 145 -26.05 12.33 -8.71
N LYS A 146 -26.20 13.20 -9.72
CA LYS A 146 -25.15 13.41 -10.74
C LYS A 146 -23.90 14.09 -10.19
N ASP A 147 -24.06 15.03 -9.26
CA ASP A 147 -22.93 15.69 -8.60
C ASP A 147 -22.23 14.73 -7.61
N LYS A 148 -22.95 13.80 -6.97
CA LYS A 148 -22.41 12.68 -6.17
C LYS A 148 -21.61 11.70 -7.03
N GLU A 149 -22.19 11.18 -8.12
CA GLU A 149 -21.48 10.29 -9.07
C GLU A 149 -20.19 10.93 -9.60
N LYS A 150 -20.25 12.22 -9.93
CA LYS A 150 -19.09 13.00 -10.39
C LYS A 150 -18.03 13.17 -9.29
N PHE A 151 -18.44 13.34 -8.03
CA PHE A 151 -17.53 13.38 -6.89
C PHE A 151 -16.86 12.03 -6.67
N GLU A 152 -17.62 10.93 -6.59
CA GLU A 152 -17.10 9.58 -6.42
C GLU A 152 -16.10 9.22 -7.54
N LYS A 153 -16.49 9.43 -8.81
CA LYS A 153 -15.61 9.22 -9.96
C LYS A 153 -14.30 9.99 -9.83
N ARG A 154 -14.35 11.27 -9.41
CA ARG A 154 -13.13 12.08 -9.21
C ARG A 154 -12.24 11.51 -8.09
N ILE A 155 -12.81 11.07 -6.97
CA ILE A 155 -12.01 10.50 -5.88
C ILE A 155 -11.38 9.16 -6.31
N LEU A 156 -12.12 8.32 -7.05
CA LEU A 156 -11.60 7.08 -7.62
C LEU A 156 -10.47 7.35 -8.64
N GLU A 157 -10.62 8.34 -9.53
CA GLU A 157 -9.56 8.74 -10.46
C GLU A 157 -8.30 9.20 -9.73
N GLU A 158 -8.41 10.02 -8.68
CA GLU A 158 -7.24 10.46 -7.89
C GLU A 158 -6.62 9.30 -7.08
N LEU A 159 -7.43 8.38 -6.56
CA LEU A 159 -6.95 7.17 -5.88
C LEU A 159 -6.20 6.22 -6.83
N MET A 160 -6.72 6.04 -8.05
CA MET A 160 -6.06 5.24 -9.09
C MET A 160 -4.75 5.90 -9.56
N LYS A 161 -4.72 7.23 -9.76
CA LYS A 161 -3.47 7.97 -10.06
C LYS A 161 -2.46 7.84 -8.93
N MET A 162 -2.92 7.93 -7.68
CA MET A 162 -2.08 7.82 -6.49
C MET A 162 -1.39 6.46 -6.41
N TYR A 163 -2.08 5.34 -6.61
CA TYR A 163 -1.41 4.03 -6.60
C TYR A 163 -0.65 3.74 -7.91
N ASN A 164 -1.28 3.91 -9.08
CA ASN A 164 -0.74 3.42 -10.35
C ASN A 164 0.32 4.33 -10.99
N GLY A 165 0.41 5.60 -10.56
CA GLY A 165 1.28 6.60 -11.20
C GLY A 165 2.39 7.17 -10.31
N SER A 166 2.44 6.83 -9.02
CA SER A 166 3.30 7.53 -8.07
C SER A 166 4.46 6.72 -7.48
N ASN A 167 4.43 5.38 -7.59
CA ASN A 167 5.46 4.47 -7.06
C ASN A 167 5.77 4.62 -5.55
N TYR A 168 4.88 5.25 -4.76
CA TYR A 168 5.13 5.54 -3.34
C TYR A 168 4.63 4.48 -2.34
N PHE A 169 4.08 3.35 -2.78
CA PHE A 169 3.46 2.37 -1.89
C PHE A 169 4.20 1.05 -1.85
N TYR A 170 4.55 0.62 -0.64
CA TYR A 170 5.40 -0.55 -0.40
C TYR A 170 4.86 -1.38 0.76
N TYR A 171 5.10 -2.68 0.72
CA TYR A 171 4.65 -3.64 1.71
C TYR A 171 5.51 -4.91 1.70
N SER A 172 5.32 -5.77 2.69
CA SER A 172 5.97 -7.07 2.80
C SER A 172 5.05 -8.03 3.55
N HIS A 173 5.13 -9.33 3.24
CA HIS A 173 4.37 -10.39 3.91
C HIS A 173 5.11 -10.96 5.14
N ASP A 174 6.42 -10.74 5.24
CA ASP A 174 7.32 -11.34 6.25
C ASP A 174 8.00 -10.28 7.15
N PHE A 175 8.14 -9.05 6.66
CA PHE A 175 8.83 -7.95 7.34
C PHE A 175 7.93 -6.77 7.68
N ASP A 176 8.16 -6.17 8.85
CA ASP A 176 7.46 -4.95 9.23
C ASP A 176 8.14 -3.71 8.63
N VAL A 177 7.68 -3.32 7.44
CA VAL A 177 8.11 -2.08 6.77
C VAL A 177 7.72 -0.80 7.51
N THR A 178 6.89 -0.85 8.57
CA THR A 178 6.43 0.33 9.32
C THR A 178 7.35 0.74 10.46
N THR A 179 8.15 -0.19 11.02
CA THR A 179 9.10 0.09 12.10
C THR A 179 10.54 0.13 11.59
N SER A 180 11.44 0.75 12.36
CA SER A 180 12.88 0.66 12.08
C SER A 180 13.50 -0.60 12.65
N LEU A 181 14.57 -1.11 12.03
CA LEU A 181 15.33 -2.24 12.56
C LEU A 181 15.72 -2.02 14.03
N GLN A 182 16.20 -0.81 14.39
CA GLN A 182 16.51 -0.46 15.78
C GLN A 182 15.32 -0.68 16.73
N ARG A 183 14.07 -0.37 16.30
CA ARG A 183 12.86 -0.67 17.09
C ARG A 183 12.55 -2.16 17.08
N GLN A 184 12.74 -2.85 15.95
CA GLN A 184 12.52 -4.30 15.86
C GLN A 184 13.50 -5.16 16.69
N TYR A 185 14.68 -4.61 17.04
CA TYR A 185 15.64 -5.22 17.97
C TYR A 185 15.47 -4.73 19.42
N SER A 186 14.46 -3.90 19.71
CA SER A 186 14.11 -3.52 21.09
C SER A 186 13.31 -4.61 21.80
N GLN A 187 13.43 -4.68 23.13
CA GLN A 187 12.68 -5.63 23.96
C GLN A 187 11.14 -5.46 23.86
N SER A 188 10.67 -4.29 23.46
CA SER A 188 9.24 -4.01 23.25
C SER A 188 8.65 -4.56 21.94
N TYR A 189 9.46 -5.12 21.05
CA TYR A 189 9.00 -5.62 19.76
C TYR A 189 8.77 -7.13 19.79
N ASP A 190 7.52 -7.53 20.02
CA ASP A 190 7.10 -8.92 20.05
C ASP A 190 7.00 -9.49 18.62
N ARG A 191 7.84 -10.49 18.32
CA ARG A 191 7.88 -11.20 17.04
C ARG A 191 6.87 -12.34 16.93
N SER A 192 6.24 -12.75 18.03
CA SER A 192 5.15 -13.74 18.02
C SER A 192 3.83 -13.14 17.50
N LEU A 193 3.69 -11.81 17.52
CA LEU A 193 2.52 -11.11 17.02
C LEU A 193 2.54 -10.95 15.48
N PRO A 194 1.36 -11.01 14.83
CA PRO A 194 1.21 -10.74 13.39
C PRO A 194 1.62 -9.30 13.04
N LEU A 195 1.99 -9.09 11.77
CA LEU A 195 2.55 -7.83 11.26
C LEU A 195 1.75 -6.59 11.68
N TRP A 196 0.42 -6.64 11.60
CA TRP A 196 -0.43 -5.48 11.88
C TRP A 196 -0.51 -5.11 13.36
N LYS A 197 -0.32 -6.06 14.28
CA LYS A 197 -0.34 -5.81 15.75
C LYS A 197 0.96 -5.17 16.23
N ARG A 198 2.09 -5.50 15.59
CA ARG A 198 3.41 -4.91 15.86
C ARG A 198 3.71 -3.63 15.07
N ALA A 199 2.90 -3.31 14.06
CA ALA A 199 3.10 -2.16 13.17
C ALA A 199 2.98 -0.80 13.87
N ASP A 200 3.85 0.13 13.45
CA ASP A 200 3.80 1.54 13.84
C ASP A 200 2.62 2.23 13.17
N GLU A 201 1.58 2.56 13.94
CA GLU A 201 0.36 3.21 13.42
C GLU A 201 0.67 4.48 12.61
N ARG A 202 1.76 5.20 12.94
CA ARG A 202 2.13 6.41 12.21
C ARG A 202 2.32 6.11 10.73
N PHE A 203 2.86 4.94 10.38
CA PHE A 203 3.25 4.58 9.02
C PHE A 203 2.32 3.55 8.35
N PHE A 204 1.44 2.89 9.11
CA PHE A 204 0.45 1.95 8.61
C PHE A 204 -0.66 2.66 7.78
N TRP A 205 -0.38 2.90 6.50
CA TRP A 205 -1.19 3.73 5.60
C TRP A 205 -2.63 3.23 5.46
N ASN A 206 -2.79 1.94 5.18
CA ASN A 206 -4.08 1.30 4.92
C ASN A 206 -4.85 0.87 6.18
N LYS A 207 -4.36 1.16 7.41
CA LYS A 207 -5.01 0.80 8.68
C LYS A 207 -6.53 1.07 8.70
N HIS A 208 -6.95 2.24 8.20
CA HIS A 208 -8.37 2.62 8.18
C HIS A 208 -9.23 1.74 7.24
N MET A 209 -8.64 1.21 6.15
CA MET A 209 -9.33 0.36 5.18
C MET A 209 -9.47 -1.10 5.66
N LEU A 210 -8.78 -1.46 6.75
CA LEU A 210 -8.77 -2.80 7.36
C LEU A 210 -9.54 -2.86 8.69
N LEU A 211 -10.13 -1.76 9.18
CA LEU A 211 -10.73 -1.69 10.53
C LEU A 211 -11.71 -2.81 10.84
N GLU A 212 -12.58 -3.21 9.92
CA GLU A 212 -13.52 -4.32 10.14
C GLU A 212 -12.81 -5.64 10.45
N LEU A 213 -11.70 -5.96 9.76
CA LEU A 213 -10.90 -7.15 10.04
C LEU A 213 -10.22 -7.06 11.42
N MET A 214 -9.73 -5.87 11.78
CA MET A 214 -9.13 -5.62 13.10
C MET A 214 -10.16 -5.75 14.22
N GLU A 215 -11.39 -5.30 14.00
CA GLU A 215 -12.50 -5.32 14.97
C GLU A 215 -13.11 -6.73 15.13
N THR A 216 -12.96 -7.61 14.12
CA THR A 216 -13.48 -8.98 14.16
C THR A 216 -12.75 -9.85 15.20
N ASN A 217 -11.48 -9.56 15.51
CA ASN A 217 -10.61 -10.35 16.42
C ASN A 217 -10.49 -11.85 16.08
N ASP A 218 -10.71 -12.23 14.82
CA ASP A 218 -10.51 -13.60 14.33
C ASP A 218 -9.03 -13.82 13.93
N PRO A 219 -8.33 -14.84 14.45
CA PRO A 219 -6.98 -15.19 14.02
C PRO A 219 -6.84 -15.45 12.51
N LEU A 220 -7.89 -15.92 11.82
CA LEU A 220 -7.89 -16.09 10.37
C LEU A 220 -7.84 -14.74 9.62
N ALA A 221 -8.19 -13.63 10.29
CA ALA A 221 -8.06 -12.28 9.74
C ALA A 221 -6.60 -11.80 9.70
N ASP A 222 -5.72 -12.35 10.56
CA ASP A 222 -4.34 -11.89 10.72
C ASP A 222 -3.53 -12.05 9.41
N HIS A 223 -3.81 -13.08 8.60
CA HIS A 223 -3.20 -13.32 7.28
C HIS A 223 -3.49 -12.18 6.26
N TRP A 224 -4.67 -11.58 6.34
CA TRP A 224 -5.16 -10.60 5.37
C TRP A 224 -4.79 -9.15 5.70
N MET A 225 -4.35 -8.90 6.93
CA MET A 225 -4.02 -7.56 7.42
C MET A 225 -2.54 -7.23 7.22
N VAL A 226 -2.17 -6.93 5.98
CA VAL A 226 -0.78 -6.57 5.64
C VAL A 226 -0.56 -5.05 5.67
N PRO A 227 0.41 -4.54 6.46
CA PRO A 227 0.72 -3.11 6.51
C PRO A 227 1.37 -2.60 5.21
N VAL A 228 0.76 -1.58 4.61
CA VAL A 228 1.32 -0.78 3.52
C VAL A 228 1.91 0.50 4.10
N ILE A 229 3.11 0.90 3.65
CA ILE A 229 3.68 2.24 3.89
C ILE A 229 3.51 3.14 2.68
N GLN A 230 3.41 4.46 2.92
CA GLN A 230 3.66 5.48 1.90
C GLN A 230 5.09 6.03 2.07
N GLY A 231 5.88 6.09 1.01
CA GLY A 231 7.20 6.70 1.01
C GLY A 231 8.09 6.20 -0.12
N PHE A 232 9.22 5.58 0.22
CA PHE A 232 10.22 5.10 -0.74
C PHE A 232 10.96 3.89 -0.17
N VAL A 233 11.24 2.90 -1.01
CA VAL A 233 12.18 1.80 -0.73
C VAL A 233 13.03 1.58 -1.98
N GLN A 234 14.33 1.40 -1.78
CA GLN A 234 15.30 0.92 -2.77
C GLN A 234 16.43 0.19 -2.03
N MET A 235 17.01 -0.83 -2.66
CA MET A 235 18.28 -1.43 -2.28
C MET A 235 19.22 -1.39 -3.47
N GLU A 236 20.50 -1.10 -3.24
CA GLU A 236 21.57 -1.19 -4.23
C GLU A 236 22.72 -2.03 -3.68
N LYS A 237 23.33 -2.84 -4.55
CA LYS A 237 24.54 -3.57 -4.22
C LYS A 237 25.75 -2.70 -4.52
N CYS A 238 26.57 -2.46 -3.50
CA CYS A 238 27.78 -1.67 -3.57
C CYS A 238 29.03 -2.54 -3.40
N ILE A 239 30.17 -2.02 -3.85
CA ILE A 239 31.48 -2.63 -3.68
C ILE A 239 32.39 -1.55 -3.10
N MET A 240 33.10 -1.87 -2.02
CA MET A 240 34.14 -1.04 -1.42
C MET A 240 35.50 -1.56 -1.88
N ASP A 241 36.22 -0.77 -2.67
CA ASP A 241 37.61 -1.04 -3.04
C ASP A 241 38.54 -0.31 -2.07
N PHE A 242 39.53 -1.02 -1.52
CA PHE A 242 40.50 -0.50 -0.55
C PHE A 242 41.87 -0.17 -1.19
N ASP A 243 42.04 -0.38 -2.50
CA ASP A 243 43.29 -0.08 -3.22
C ASP A 243 43.29 1.33 -3.86
N GLU A 244 42.17 2.06 -3.88
CA GLU A 244 42.09 3.44 -4.38
C GLU A 244 42.86 4.43 -3.47
N ASP A 245 42.70 4.35 -2.14
CA ASP A 245 43.33 5.25 -1.17
C ASP A 245 44.87 5.18 -1.19
N LYS A 246 45.44 4.06 -1.63
CA LYS A 246 46.91 3.86 -1.73
C LYS A 246 47.56 4.70 -2.83
N LYS A 247 46.79 5.35 -3.71
CA LYS A 247 47.32 6.17 -4.81
C LYS A 247 47.76 7.58 -4.40
N LEU A 248 47.40 8.07 -3.20
CA LEU A 248 47.78 9.42 -2.75
C LEU A 248 49.09 9.48 -1.94
N ASP A 249 49.43 8.45 -1.16
CA ASP A 249 50.57 8.50 -0.21
C ASP A 249 51.87 7.85 -0.72
N MET A 250 52.23 8.11 -1.98
CA MET A 250 53.48 7.64 -2.61
C MET A 250 54.76 8.36 -2.12
N SER A 251 54.86 8.66 -0.82
CA SER A 251 56.01 9.34 -0.20
C SER A 251 56.64 8.60 1.00
N SER A 252 56.04 7.51 1.49
CA SER A 252 56.57 6.77 2.65
C SER A 252 56.83 5.30 2.34
N SER A 253 58.10 5.01 2.04
CA SER A 253 58.62 3.66 1.84
C SER A 253 58.68 2.87 3.15
N VAL A 254 57.69 2.02 3.42
CA VAL A 254 57.77 0.96 4.43
C VAL A 254 57.13 -0.32 3.87
N ASP A 255 57.93 -1.35 3.64
CA ASP A 255 57.48 -2.65 3.13
C ASP A 255 56.73 -3.46 4.20
N PHE A 256 55.51 -3.01 4.53
CA PHE A 256 54.50 -3.91 5.07
C PHE A 256 53.88 -4.68 3.91
N SER A 257 53.94 -6.01 3.97
CA SER A 257 53.39 -6.92 2.96
C SER A 257 51.97 -6.50 2.57
N SER A 258 51.82 -5.95 1.36
CA SER A 258 50.58 -5.35 0.89
C SER A 258 49.58 -6.44 0.52
N ARG A 259 48.93 -7.01 1.54
CA ARG A 259 47.66 -7.72 1.35
C ARG A 259 46.73 -6.78 0.60
N ARG A 260 46.47 -7.09 -0.67
CA ARG A 260 45.28 -6.59 -1.35
C ARG A 260 44.10 -7.07 -0.51
N LEU A 261 43.30 -6.13 -0.04
CA LEU A 261 42.04 -6.45 0.59
C LEU A 261 41.07 -6.67 -0.56
N GLU A 262 40.52 -7.87 -0.66
CA GLU A 262 39.53 -8.17 -1.70
C GLU A 262 38.35 -7.19 -1.61
N PRO A 263 37.83 -6.67 -2.75
CA PRO A 263 36.75 -5.69 -2.74
C PRO A 263 35.52 -6.18 -1.98
N LEU A 264 35.04 -5.35 -1.05
CA LEU A 264 33.99 -5.73 -0.11
C LEU A 264 32.61 -5.46 -0.71
N GLY A 265 31.87 -6.52 -1.04
CA GLY A 265 30.47 -6.41 -1.44
C GLY A 265 29.56 -6.15 -0.22
N TYR A 266 28.67 -5.16 -0.32
CA TYR A 266 27.68 -4.84 0.71
C TYR A 266 26.40 -4.28 0.06
N ASN A 267 25.24 -4.43 0.70
CA ASN A 267 24.01 -3.80 0.23
C ASN A 267 23.75 -2.49 1.01
N ILE A 268 23.28 -1.46 0.31
CA ILE A 268 22.68 -0.26 0.93
C ILE A 268 21.19 -0.28 0.63
N SER A 269 20.35 -0.33 1.66
CA SER A 269 18.91 -0.06 1.54
C SER A 269 18.56 1.31 2.10
N ILE A 270 17.60 1.99 1.46
CA ILE A 270 16.96 3.20 1.98
C ILE A 270 15.47 2.96 2.08
N ILE A 271 14.92 3.00 3.30
CA ILE A 271 13.49 2.89 3.60
C ILE A 271 13.02 4.23 4.16
N SER A 272 12.20 4.96 3.41
CA SER A 272 11.51 6.15 3.89
C SER A 272 10.02 5.87 4.11
N ARG A 273 9.53 6.19 5.31
CA ARG A 273 8.15 6.02 5.76
C ARG A 273 7.54 7.38 6.06
N ARG A 274 6.41 7.72 5.45
CA ARG A 274 5.67 8.97 5.71
C ARG A 274 4.50 8.72 6.65
N SER A 275 4.38 9.58 7.67
CA SER A 275 3.28 9.49 8.62
C SER A 275 1.93 9.80 7.97
N ARG A 276 0.93 8.95 8.24
CA ARG A 276 -0.47 9.15 7.86
C ARG A 276 -1.14 10.26 8.67
N HIS A 277 -0.61 10.59 9.86
CA HIS A 277 -1.19 11.62 10.72
C HIS A 277 -0.83 13.03 10.26
N ARG A 278 -1.81 13.95 10.35
CA ARG A 278 -1.68 15.38 10.01
C ARG A 278 -1.02 15.63 8.62
N ALA A 279 -1.17 14.70 7.69
CA ALA A 279 -0.71 14.81 6.31
C ALA A 279 -1.47 15.93 5.57
N GLY A 280 -0.78 16.62 4.65
CA GLY A 280 -1.39 17.64 3.80
C GLY A 280 -0.37 18.60 3.18
N THR A 281 -0.82 19.48 2.30
CA THR A 281 0.07 20.45 1.64
C THR A 281 0.73 21.38 2.65
N ARG A 282 1.97 21.79 2.38
CA ARG A 282 2.75 22.72 3.23
C ARG A 282 2.04 24.06 3.45
N SER A 283 1.13 24.46 2.57
CA SER A 283 0.30 25.67 2.72
C SER A 283 -0.91 25.49 3.66
N ARG A 284 -1.30 24.25 4.00
CA ARG A 284 -2.52 23.94 4.78
C ARG A 284 -2.27 23.17 6.08
N LYS A 285 -1.18 22.40 6.18
CA LYS A 285 -0.83 21.61 7.36
C LYS A 285 0.60 21.88 7.79
N ARG A 286 0.74 22.44 8.99
CA ARG A 286 1.99 22.80 9.68
C ARG A 286 1.84 22.53 11.17
N GLY A 287 2.94 22.63 11.90
CA GLY A 287 2.95 22.45 13.35
C GLY A 287 2.50 21.06 13.82
N ILE A 288 2.24 20.98 15.11
CA ILE A 288 1.74 19.81 15.83
C ILE A 288 0.20 19.83 15.93
N ASN A 289 -0.44 18.71 16.25
CA ASN A 289 -1.84 18.70 16.72
C ASN A 289 -1.90 18.44 18.24
N ALA A 290 -3.10 18.51 18.82
CA ALA A 290 -3.34 18.20 20.24
C ALA A 290 -2.86 16.79 20.65
N ASN A 291 -2.78 15.84 19.71
CA ASN A 291 -2.32 14.47 19.94
C ASN A 291 -0.79 14.31 19.73
N GLY A 292 -0.02 15.39 19.66
CA GLY A 292 1.45 15.34 19.49
C GLY A 292 1.95 15.02 18.08
N ALA A 293 1.07 14.83 17.08
CA ALA A 293 1.47 14.46 15.72
C ALA A 293 1.87 15.68 14.87
N CYS A 294 3.16 15.78 14.55
CA CYS A 294 3.72 16.80 13.65
C CYS A 294 3.27 16.59 12.20
N ALA A 295 2.88 17.69 11.53
CA ALA A 295 2.48 17.64 10.12
C ALA A 295 3.65 17.23 9.21
N ASN A 296 3.37 16.32 8.28
CA ASN A 296 4.35 15.79 7.31
C ASN A 296 5.60 15.17 7.96
N TYR A 297 5.42 14.44 9.07
CA TYR A 297 6.47 13.62 9.68
C TYR A 297 6.87 12.46 8.77
N VAL A 298 8.17 12.18 8.68
CA VAL A 298 8.83 11.14 7.89
C VAL A 298 9.98 10.55 8.71
N GLU A 299 10.11 9.23 8.70
CA GLU A 299 11.34 8.54 9.08
C GLU A 299 12.04 8.05 7.80
N THR A 300 13.33 8.32 7.66
CA THR A 300 14.18 7.78 6.60
C THR A 300 15.27 6.96 7.27
N GLU A 301 15.36 5.69 6.91
CA GLU A 301 16.28 4.72 7.47
C GLU A 301 17.22 4.21 6.39
N GLN A 302 18.51 4.35 6.64
CA GLN A 302 19.56 3.73 5.87
C GLN A 302 19.95 2.42 6.55
N ILE A 303 19.96 1.32 5.81
CA ILE A 303 20.39 0.00 6.27
C ILE A 303 21.61 -0.39 5.44
N ILE A 304 22.69 -0.79 6.10
CA ILE A 304 23.88 -1.35 5.47
C ILE A 304 23.95 -2.82 5.86
N GLU A 305 23.99 -3.70 4.87
CA GLU A 305 24.12 -5.14 5.05
C GLU A 305 25.49 -5.56 4.58
N PHE A 306 26.31 -6.01 5.52
CA PHE A 306 27.64 -6.55 5.26
C PHE A 306 27.82 -7.80 6.14
N THR A 307 27.47 -8.96 5.59
CA THR A 307 27.33 -10.23 6.32
C THR A 307 28.53 -10.53 7.22
N PRO A 308 28.33 -10.78 8.54
CA PRO A 308 27.06 -11.03 9.24
C PRO A 308 26.38 -9.79 9.84
N HIS A 309 26.86 -8.58 9.55
CA HIS A 309 26.41 -7.34 10.18
C HIS A 309 25.27 -6.66 9.43
N LEU A 310 24.25 -6.22 10.18
CA LEU A 310 23.28 -5.22 9.74
C LEU A 310 23.44 -3.96 10.59
N VAL A 311 23.59 -2.81 9.93
CA VAL A 311 23.66 -1.50 10.57
C VAL A 311 22.45 -0.69 10.12
N SER A 312 21.67 -0.14 11.06
CA SER A 312 20.53 0.74 10.78
C SER A 312 20.79 2.14 11.34
N PHE A 313 20.55 3.15 10.51
CA PHE A 313 20.64 4.56 10.89
C PHE A 313 19.35 5.28 10.48
N VAL A 314 18.63 5.84 11.46
CA VAL A 314 17.34 6.48 11.26
C VAL A 314 17.45 8.00 11.41
N GLN A 315 17.00 8.73 10.39
CA GLN A 315 16.80 10.16 10.41
C GLN A 315 15.29 10.50 10.44
N VAL A 316 14.94 11.59 11.10
CA VAL A 316 13.55 12.09 11.18
C VAL A 316 13.44 13.46 10.52
N ARG A 317 12.31 13.70 9.85
CA ARG A 317 11.96 15.01 9.28
C ARG A 317 10.48 15.30 9.52
N GLY A 318 10.13 16.51 9.89
CA GLY A 318 8.73 16.91 10.06
C GLY A 318 8.55 18.41 10.17
N SER A 319 7.31 18.86 10.39
CA SER A 319 7.06 20.23 10.82
C SER A 319 7.59 20.46 12.24
N ILE A 320 8.07 21.68 12.50
CA ILE A 320 8.49 22.14 13.83
C ILE A 320 7.34 21.86 14.84
N PRO A 321 7.63 21.23 16.00
CA PRO A 321 6.62 20.67 16.93
C PRO A 321 5.97 21.75 17.83
N VAL A 322 5.38 22.76 17.21
CA VAL A 322 4.69 23.87 17.88
C VAL A 322 3.29 24.02 17.26
N PHE A 323 2.34 24.62 17.96
CA PHE A 323 1.07 25.06 17.36
C PHE A 323 1.35 26.30 16.51
N TRP A 324 1.36 26.15 15.18
CA TRP A 324 1.59 27.28 14.28
C TRP A 324 0.94 27.10 12.92
N SER A 325 0.55 28.26 12.38
CA SER A 325 -0.07 28.44 11.08
C SER A 325 0.75 29.41 10.22
N GLN A 326 0.54 29.37 8.90
CA GLN A 326 1.15 30.32 7.96
C GLN A 326 0.18 30.58 6.82
N SER A 327 -0.89 31.32 7.12
CA SER A 327 -1.96 31.65 6.17
C SER A 327 -1.67 32.91 5.38
N GLY A 328 -2.06 32.91 4.10
CA GLY A 328 -2.05 34.08 3.22
C GLY A 328 -1.37 33.81 1.88
N PHE A 329 -1.80 34.55 0.85
CA PHE A 329 -1.25 34.49 -0.51
C PHE A 329 -0.05 35.44 -0.73
N LYS A 330 0.39 36.14 0.32
CA LYS A 330 1.57 37.02 0.26
C LYS A 330 2.84 36.19 0.02
N TYR A 331 3.81 36.73 -0.70
CA TYR A 331 5.06 36.06 -1.08
C TYR A 331 5.83 35.43 0.10
N ARG A 332 5.76 36.05 1.30
CA ARG A 332 6.24 35.49 2.56
C ARG A 332 5.27 35.88 3.70
N PRO A 333 4.25 35.08 4.01
CA PRO A 333 3.39 35.35 5.17
C PRO A 333 4.21 35.10 6.44
N PRO A 334 4.16 35.96 7.48
CA PRO A 334 4.82 35.64 8.74
C PRO A 334 4.17 34.38 9.35
N PRO A 335 4.96 33.48 9.98
CA PRO A 335 4.38 32.38 10.75
C PRO A 335 3.63 32.97 11.96
N GLN A 336 2.46 32.42 12.26
CA GLN A 336 1.67 32.76 13.44
C GLN A 336 1.77 31.60 14.42
N LEU A 337 2.17 31.90 15.65
CA LEU A 337 2.10 30.94 16.76
C LEU A 337 0.67 30.94 17.27
N ASP A 338 0.03 29.78 17.22
CA ASP A 338 -1.32 29.59 17.70
C ASP A 338 -1.25 29.23 19.20
N LYS A 339 -2.20 29.71 20.02
CA LYS A 339 -2.38 29.15 21.37
C LYS A 339 -3.05 27.78 21.19
N GLY A 340 -2.38 26.73 21.65
CA GLY A 340 -2.77 25.32 21.47
C GLY A 340 -4.08 24.94 22.16
#